data_AF-A0A6A3RMY8-F1
#
_entry.id   AF-A0A6A3RMY8-F1
#
_cell.length_a   1.000
_cell.length_b   1.000
_cell.length_c   1.000
_cell.angle_alpha   90.00
_cell.angle_beta   90.00
_cell.angle_gamma   90.00
#
_symmetry.space_group_name_H-M   'P 1'
#
loop_
_entity.id
_entity.type
_entity.pdbx_description
1 polymer ?
#
loop_
_entity_poly.entity_id
_entity_poly.type
_entity_poly.pdbx_seq_one_letter_code
_entity_poly.pdbx_strand_id
1 'polypeptide(L)'
;MESENVFSDSSCSSVPISMSIVEASSCVSSTCSSTYISSQLYYTTTTCPSDTKSYAASTYGSTKYLLVDVYSDTDCTAYSGTAVVAATGNCEVLGSTGQGVITTVFSNGSAQLEYFMDASCIYTASSPYIISKDLLTSHACFQGFKLYSNSDGSSSSGTIGTTGNNGGGSGLGTGVIVGIIAGVLLLVLIVAGILWCRCRRDRTKQEQEQEQQYVQTPGALEDPVAASEDFYQVPITPQKTGTASTTLREGCG
;
A
#
# COMPACT_ATOMS: atom_id res chain seq x y z
N MET A 1 -3.84 -0.24 -13.92
CA MET A 1 -3.17 -0.18 -12.61
C MET A 1 -4.24 0.06 -11.56
N GLU A 2 -3.98 -0.33 -10.32
CA GLU A 2 -4.85 -0.05 -9.18
C GLU A 2 -4.08 0.78 -8.16
N SER A 3 -4.67 1.88 -7.72
CA SER A 3 -4.13 2.76 -6.69
C SER A 3 -5.03 2.77 -5.47
N GLU A 4 -4.47 2.40 -4.32
CA GLU A 4 -5.10 2.59 -3.02
C GLU A 4 -4.52 3.84 -2.37
N ASN A 5 -5.39 4.79 -2.07
CA ASN A 5 -5.08 6.04 -1.38
C ASN A 5 -5.57 5.93 0.06
N VAL A 6 -4.72 6.30 1.02
CA VAL A 6 -5.03 6.30 2.45
C VAL A 6 -5.19 7.74 2.92
N PHE A 7 -6.24 8.02 3.69
CA PHE A 7 -6.59 9.33 4.23
C PHE A 7 -6.81 9.25 5.74
N SER A 8 -6.51 10.36 6.42
CA SER A 8 -6.80 10.54 7.85
C SER A 8 -8.21 11.07 8.12
N ASP A 9 -8.93 11.53 7.09
CA ASP A 9 -10.26 12.10 7.19
C ASP A 9 -11.33 11.27 6.46
N SER A 10 -12.57 11.35 6.95
CA SER A 10 -13.71 10.57 6.44
C SER A 10 -14.26 11.05 5.10
N SER A 11 -13.82 12.21 4.61
CA SER A 11 -14.27 12.74 3.33
C SER A 11 -13.40 12.29 2.16
N CYS A 12 -12.21 11.72 2.44
CA CYS A 12 -11.20 11.36 1.44
C CYS A 12 -10.93 12.50 0.43
N SER A 13 -11.08 13.75 0.87
CA SER A 13 -10.94 14.94 0.02
C SER A 13 -9.65 15.70 0.31
N SER A 14 -8.98 15.40 1.42
CA SER A 14 -7.62 15.88 1.69
C SER A 14 -6.60 15.17 0.79
N VAL A 15 -5.34 15.61 0.84
CA VAL A 15 -4.26 14.89 0.18
C VAL A 15 -4.02 13.56 0.91
N PRO A 16 -3.92 12.41 0.21
CA PRO A 16 -3.64 11.13 0.86
C PRO A 16 -2.34 11.17 1.65
N ILE A 17 -2.37 10.63 2.87
CA ILE A 17 -1.17 10.50 3.71
C ILE A 17 -0.17 9.50 3.09
N SER A 18 -0.70 8.46 2.45
CA SER A 18 0.07 7.55 1.60
C SER A 18 -0.78 7.01 0.46
N MET A 19 -0.10 6.57 -0.59
CA MET A 19 -0.70 5.99 -1.78
C MET A 19 0.17 4.81 -2.22
N SER A 20 -0.47 3.74 -2.65
CA SER A 20 0.22 2.58 -3.21
C SER A 20 -0.41 2.21 -4.54
N ILE A 21 0.42 1.94 -5.54
CA ILE A 21 0.00 1.68 -6.92
C ILE A 21 0.63 0.38 -7.38
N VAL A 22 -0.19 -0.55 -7.85
CA VAL A 22 0.24 -1.86 -8.35
C VAL A 22 -0.34 -2.12 -9.74
N GLU A 23 0.32 -3.01 -10.48
CA GLU A 23 -0.27 -3.53 -11.72
C GLU A 23 -1.47 -4.41 -11.38
N ALA A 24 -2.56 -4.21 -12.09
CA ALA A 24 -3.80 -4.95 -11.92
C ALA A 24 -4.38 -5.26 -13.30
N SER A 25 -4.82 -6.50 -13.50
CA SER A 25 -5.45 -6.97 -14.76
C SER A 25 -6.82 -6.33 -14.99
N SER A 26 -7.48 -5.95 -13.90
CA SER A 26 -8.76 -5.26 -13.85
C SER A 26 -8.73 -4.34 -12.65
N CYS A 27 -9.29 -3.15 -12.75
CA CYS A 27 -9.36 -2.20 -11.65
C CYS A 27 -10.78 -1.68 -11.51
N VAL A 28 -11.29 -1.67 -10.28
CA VAL A 28 -12.60 -1.13 -9.93
C VAL A 28 -12.38 -0.01 -8.93
N SER A 29 -12.78 1.20 -9.30
CA SER A 29 -12.69 2.34 -8.40
C SER A 29 -13.70 2.19 -7.25
N SER A 30 -13.34 2.68 -6.07
CA SER A 30 -14.20 2.63 -4.89
C SER A 30 -14.36 4.02 -4.29
N THR A 31 -15.48 4.22 -3.59
CA THR A 31 -15.72 5.43 -2.82
C THR A 31 -14.99 5.37 -1.48
N CYS A 32 -14.90 6.52 -0.80
CA CYS A 32 -14.31 6.62 0.53
C CYS A 32 -14.94 5.61 1.49
N SER A 33 -14.11 4.78 2.10
CA SER A 33 -14.55 3.75 3.04
C SER A 33 -13.62 3.73 4.26
N SER A 34 -14.18 3.48 5.44
CA SER A 34 -13.39 3.40 6.67
C SER A 34 -12.65 2.08 6.77
N THR A 35 -11.41 2.12 7.25
CA THR A 35 -10.58 0.93 7.52
C THR A 35 -9.80 1.13 8.82
N TYR A 36 -9.45 0.03 9.49
CA TYR A 36 -8.59 0.06 10.67
C TYR A 36 -7.18 -0.39 10.28
N ILE A 37 -6.19 0.48 10.51
CA ILE A 37 -4.77 0.19 10.30
C ILE A 37 -4.09 0.32 11.66
N SER A 38 -3.53 -0.79 12.17
CA SER A 38 -2.95 -0.86 13.53
C SER A 38 -3.85 -0.31 14.64
N SER A 39 -5.14 -0.64 14.58
CA SER A 39 -6.19 -0.21 15.52
C SER A 39 -6.57 1.28 15.47
N GLN A 40 -5.99 2.05 14.55
CA GLN A 40 -6.38 3.42 14.28
C GLN A 40 -7.31 3.48 13.07
N LEU A 41 -8.32 4.35 13.13
CA LEU A 41 -9.30 4.54 12.06
C LEU A 41 -8.71 5.43 10.96
N TYR A 42 -8.70 4.91 9.73
CA TYR A 42 -8.33 5.60 8.50
C TYR A 42 -9.42 5.42 7.46
N TYR A 43 -9.25 6.05 6.31
CA TYR A 43 -10.16 5.93 5.19
C TYR A 43 -9.39 5.64 3.92
N THR A 44 -9.94 4.81 3.05
CA THR A 44 -9.30 4.45 1.78
C THR A 44 -10.22 4.61 0.60
N THR A 45 -9.62 4.93 -0.54
CA THR A 45 -10.24 4.87 -1.87
C THR A 45 -9.38 4.08 -2.82
N THR A 46 -10.04 3.42 -3.76
CA THR A 46 -9.40 2.78 -4.90
C THR A 46 -9.64 3.64 -6.14
N THR A 47 -8.58 3.89 -6.88
CA THR A 47 -8.59 4.65 -8.13
C THR A 47 -7.81 3.88 -9.19
N CYS A 48 -8.17 4.06 -10.46
CA CYS A 48 -7.61 3.29 -11.56
C CYS A 48 -6.79 4.19 -12.51
N PRO A 49 -5.60 4.67 -12.08
CA PRO A 49 -4.78 5.51 -12.94
C PRO A 49 -4.19 4.73 -14.11
N SER A 50 -3.98 5.42 -15.22
CA SER A 50 -3.22 4.91 -16.38
C SER A 50 -1.72 5.18 -16.26
N ASP A 51 -1.34 6.24 -15.55
CA ASP A 51 0.05 6.62 -15.33
C ASP A 51 0.27 6.97 -13.85
N THR A 52 1.20 6.25 -13.22
CA THR A 52 1.51 6.36 -11.79
C THR A 52 1.98 7.77 -11.42
N LYS A 53 2.90 8.35 -12.19
CA LYS A 53 3.60 9.59 -11.81
C LYS A 53 2.70 10.81 -11.97
N SER A 54 1.99 10.88 -13.09
CA SER A 54 1.04 11.95 -13.39
C SER A 54 -0.12 11.92 -12.40
N TYR A 55 -0.61 10.72 -12.07
CA TYR A 55 -1.64 10.56 -11.05
C TYR A 55 -1.16 11.08 -9.69
N ALA A 56 0.00 10.62 -9.20
CA ALA A 56 0.57 11.12 -7.95
C ALA A 56 0.76 12.64 -7.97
N ALA A 57 1.34 13.20 -9.04
CA ALA A 57 1.53 14.64 -9.16
C ALA A 57 0.20 15.43 -9.10
N SER A 58 -0.85 14.92 -9.75
CA SER A 58 -2.17 15.56 -9.73
C SER A 58 -2.87 15.46 -8.37
N THR A 59 -2.75 14.31 -7.70
CA THR A 59 -3.40 14.04 -6.42
C THR A 59 -2.75 14.80 -5.27
N TYR A 60 -1.41 14.88 -5.25
CA TYR A 60 -0.68 15.60 -4.22
C TYR A 60 -0.57 17.10 -4.52
N GLY A 61 -0.67 17.52 -5.78
CA GLY A 61 -0.59 18.92 -6.19
C GLY A 61 0.68 19.60 -5.66
N SER A 62 0.50 20.64 -4.85
CA SER A 62 1.61 21.38 -4.20
C SER A 62 2.16 20.73 -2.93
N THR A 63 1.47 19.72 -2.38
CA THR A 63 1.92 19.02 -1.16
C THR A 63 3.15 18.22 -1.47
N LYS A 64 4.20 18.40 -0.67
CA LYS A 64 5.45 17.67 -0.88
C LYS A 64 5.24 16.18 -0.66
N TYR A 65 5.83 15.37 -1.52
CA TYR A 65 5.77 13.91 -1.40
C TYR A 65 7.07 13.26 -1.86
N LEU A 66 7.33 12.08 -1.34
CA LEU A 66 8.33 11.16 -1.85
C LEU A 66 7.60 10.02 -2.57
N LEU A 67 8.00 9.76 -3.81
CA LEU A 67 7.51 8.65 -4.60
C LEU A 67 8.64 7.66 -4.83
N VAL A 68 8.35 6.40 -4.55
CA VAL A 68 9.29 5.28 -4.59
C VAL A 68 8.74 4.23 -5.53
N ASP A 69 9.36 4.06 -6.70
CA ASP A 69 9.15 2.85 -7.48
C ASP A 69 9.96 1.72 -6.88
N VAL A 70 9.36 0.54 -6.85
CA VAL A 70 9.90 -0.63 -6.20
C VAL A 70 9.95 -1.74 -7.23
N TYR A 71 11.11 -2.38 -7.30
CA TYR A 71 11.42 -3.44 -8.21
C TYR A 71 11.78 -4.69 -7.41
N SER A 72 11.49 -5.86 -7.99
CA SER A 72 11.74 -7.15 -7.34
C SER A 72 13.21 -7.58 -7.49
N ASP A 73 13.92 -6.98 -8.44
CA ASP A 73 15.34 -7.11 -8.69
C ASP A 73 16.11 -5.85 -8.29
N THR A 74 17.41 -5.98 -8.07
CA THR A 74 18.28 -4.86 -7.66
C THR A 74 18.61 -3.88 -8.77
N ASP A 75 18.42 -4.27 -10.03
CA ASP A 75 18.79 -3.50 -11.23
C ASP A 75 17.60 -2.68 -11.78
N CYS A 76 16.47 -2.69 -11.07
CA CYS A 76 15.26 -1.96 -11.41
C CYS A 76 14.68 -2.31 -12.79
N THR A 77 14.60 -3.61 -13.11
CA THR A 77 14.09 -4.13 -14.39
C THR A 77 12.70 -4.76 -14.27
N ALA A 78 12.40 -5.38 -13.13
CA ALA A 78 11.15 -6.07 -12.83
C ALA A 78 10.32 -5.28 -11.82
N TYR A 79 9.53 -4.33 -12.34
CA TYR A 79 8.67 -3.44 -11.58
C TYR A 79 7.65 -4.22 -10.72
N SER A 80 7.55 -3.86 -9.44
CA SER A 80 6.60 -4.45 -8.48
C SER A 80 5.45 -3.50 -8.14
N GLY A 81 5.69 -2.19 -8.20
CA GLY A 81 4.71 -1.18 -7.84
C GLY A 81 5.37 0.12 -7.41
N THR A 82 4.53 1.04 -6.96
CA THR A 82 4.95 2.36 -6.47
C THR A 82 4.31 2.63 -5.12
N ALA A 83 5.10 3.19 -4.21
CA ALA A 83 4.61 3.80 -2.98
C ALA A 83 4.81 5.31 -3.05
N VAL A 84 3.84 6.08 -2.55
CA VAL A 84 3.92 7.53 -2.40
C VAL A 84 3.59 7.86 -0.96
N VAL A 85 4.38 8.74 -0.35
CA VAL A 85 4.18 9.18 1.04
C VAL A 85 4.20 10.70 1.07
N ALA A 86 3.22 11.28 1.74
CA ALA A 86 3.19 12.71 2.01
C ALA A 86 4.41 13.10 2.86
N ALA A 87 5.13 14.14 2.46
CA ALA A 87 6.27 14.66 3.19
C ALA A 87 5.83 15.73 4.21
N THR A 88 4.97 15.31 5.14
CA THR A 88 4.41 16.18 6.19
C THR A 88 5.42 16.44 7.33
N GLY A 89 6.42 15.57 7.47
CA GLY A 89 7.29 15.52 8.65
C GLY A 89 6.61 14.88 9.88
N ASN A 90 5.39 14.38 9.72
CA ASN A 90 4.63 13.66 10.75
C ASN A 90 4.77 12.15 10.55
N CYS A 91 4.36 11.38 11.58
CA CYS A 91 4.22 9.94 11.48
C CYS A 91 2.98 9.60 10.65
N GLU A 92 3.18 9.08 9.45
CA GLU A 92 2.12 8.62 8.56
C GLU A 92 2.14 7.09 8.46
N VAL A 93 1.00 6.46 8.18
CA VAL A 93 0.97 5.02 7.88
C VAL A 93 1.33 4.74 6.43
N LEU A 94 2.11 3.69 6.21
CA LEU A 94 2.48 3.22 4.88
C LEU A 94 1.48 2.19 4.35
N GLY A 95 0.56 2.64 3.50
CA GLY A 95 -0.51 1.80 2.97
C GLY A 95 -1.33 1.16 4.11
N SER A 96 -1.78 -0.07 3.90
CA SER A 96 -2.61 -0.82 4.87
C SER A 96 -1.81 -1.71 5.82
N THR A 97 -0.50 -1.53 5.93
CA THR A 97 0.42 -2.55 6.49
C THR A 97 0.67 -2.39 7.98
N GLY A 98 0.21 -1.29 8.56
CA GLY A 98 0.38 -1.00 9.98
C GLY A 98 1.76 -0.46 10.37
N GLN A 99 2.61 -0.15 9.40
CA GLN A 99 3.93 0.44 9.59
C GLN A 99 3.87 1.96 9.49
N GLY A 100 4.69 2.62 10.29
CA GLY A 100 4.85 4.06 10.30
C GLY A 100 5.99 4.51 9.39
N VAL A 101 5.84 5.69 8.80
CA VAL A 101 6.85 6.33 7.98
C VAL A 101 6.84 7.84 8.25
N ILE A 102 8.03 8.40 8.45
CA ILE A 102 8.24 9.85 8.50
C ILE A 102 9.02 10.24 7.26
N THR A 103 8.41 11.08 6.43
CA THR A 103 9.04 11.60 5.22
C THR A 103 9.23 13.10 5.35
N THR A 104 10.45 13.57 5.11
CA THR A 104 10.77 14.99 5.06
C THR A 104 11.45 15.31 3.74
N VAL A 105 10.97 16.33 3.04
CA VAL A 105 11.61 16.85 1.83
C VAL A 105 12.18 18.22 2.15
N PHE A 106 13.49 18.36 2.10
CA PHE A 106 14.22 19.56 2.50
C PHE A 106 14.26 20.60 1.37
N SER A 107 14.45 21.87 1.75
CA SER A 107 14.55 23.00 0.81
C SER A 107 15.76 22.93 -0.12
N ASN A 108 16.82 22.22 0.27
CA ASN A 108 17.99 21.96 -0.59
C ASN A 108 17.69 20.93 -1.71
N GLY A 109 16.49 20.33 -1.72
CA GLY A 109 16.06 19.33 -2.69
C GLY A 109 16.51 17.90 -2.35
N SER A 110 17.09 17.67 -1.17
CA SER A 110 17.26 16.33 -0.60
C SER A 110 16.01 15.90 0.17
N ALA A 111 15.90 14.62 0.50
CA ALA A 111 14.83 14.10 1.34
C ALA A 111 15.39 13.16 2.42
N GLN A 112 14.61 12.96 3.47
CA GLN A 112 14.85 11.95 4.49
C GLN A 112 13.60 11.09 4.62
N LEU A 113 13.85 9.79 4.78
CA LEU A 113 12.83 8.78 4.96
C LEU A 113 13.19 7.92 6.17
N GLU A 114 12.30 7.86 7.15
CA GLU A 114 12.48 7.05 8.35
C GLU A 114 11.31 6.08 8.48
N TYR A 115 11.63 4.79 8.64
CA TYR A 115 10.65 3.72 8.72
C TYR A 115 10.54 3.18 10.13
N PHE A 116 9.31 2.82 10.50
CA PHE A 116 8.98 2.32 11.82
C PHE A 116 8.20 1.01 11.71
N MET A 117 8.42 0.13 12.67
CA MET A 117 7.76 -1.17 12.75
C MET A 117 6.29 -1.06 13.19
N ASP A 118 5.90 0.10 13.72
CA ASP A 118 4.56 0.41 14.21
C ASP A 118 4.02 1.72 13.61
N ALA A 119 2.70 1.80 13.49
CA ALA A 119 1.98 2.96 12.96
C ALA A 119 2.09 4.23 13.82
N SER A 120 2.59 4.12 15.05
CA SER A 120 2.78 5.25 15.97
C SER A 120 4.21 5.82 15.92
N CYS A 121 5.07 5.26 15.07
CA CYS A 121 6.47 5.64 14.92
C CYS A 121 7.27 5.59 16.24
N ILE A 122 7.04 4.57 17.06
CA ILE A 122 7.75 4.37 18.34
C ILE A 122 9.03 3.53 18.15
N TYR A 123 8.96 2.50 17.30
CA TYR A 123 10.02 1.54 17.08
C TYR A 123 10.61 1.69 15.69
N THR A 124 11.78 2.33 15.59
CA THR A 124 12.50 2.48 14.33
C THR A 124 12.87 1.13 13.73
N ALA A 125 12.55 0.93 12.45
CA ALA A 125 12.90 -0.29 11.73
C ALA A 125 14.38 -0.28 11.27
N SER A 126 14.91 0.92 10.98
CA SER A 126 16.28 1.12 10.51
C SER A 126 16.77 2.54 10.81
N SER A 127 18.05 2.79 10.57
CA SER A 127 18.57 4.16 10.51
C SER A 127 17.85 4.98 9.43
N PRO A 128 17.63 6.29 9.63
CA PRO A 128 17.00 7.15 8.63
C PRO A 128 17.76 7.12 7.31
N TYR A 129 17.03 7.02 6.20
CA TYR A 129 17.58 7.02 4.86
C TYR A 129 17.64 8.46 4.33
N ILE A 130 18.85 8.96 4.10
CA ILE A 130 19.08 10.29 3.52
C ILE A 130 19.19 10.13 2.01
N ILE A 131 18.29 10.79 1.30
CA ILE A 131 18.16 10.78 -0.14
C ILE A 131 18.77 12.07 -0.68
N SER A 132 19.88 11.95 -1.41
CA SER A 132 20.52 13.13 -2.01
C SER A 132 19.63 13.74 -3.10
N LYS A 133 19.79 15.04 -3.33
CA LYS A 133 19.18 15.74 -4.46
C LYS A 133 19.54 15.07 -5.79
N ASP A 134 20.78 14.60 -5.92
CA ASP A 134 21.25 13.93 -7.13
C ASP A 134 20.50 12.62 -7.39
N LEU A 135 20.19 11.84 -6.35
CA LEU A 135 19.42 10.61 -6.50
C LEU A 135 17.96 10.90 -6.89
N LEU A 136 17.36 11.94 -6.31
CA LEU A 136 16.01 12.38 -6.66
C LEU A 136 15.92 12.94 -8.09
N THR A 137 16.95 13.63 -8.57
CA THR A 137 16.93 14.27 -9.91
C THR A 137 17.42 13.36 -11.03
N SER A 138 18.36 12.45 -10.75
CA SER A 138 18.82 11.47 -11.73
C SER A 138 17.84 10.31 -11.91
N HIS A 139 16.96 10.08 -10.94
CA HIS A 139 16.08 8.91 -10.86
C HIS A 139 16.85 7.59 -11.05
N ALA A 140 18.11 7.56 -10.60
CA ALA A 140 18.98 6.42 -10.73
C ALA A 140 18.42 5.22 -9.96
N CYS A 141 18.61 4.02 -10.52
CA CYS A 141 18.29 2.80 -9.80
C CYS A 141 19.23 2.65 -8.60
N PHE A 142 18.64 2.42 -7.43
CA PHE A 142 19.37 2.16 -6.21
C PHE A 142 18.76 0.94 -5.51
N GLN A 143 19.43 -0.21 -5.64
CA GLN A 143 19.06 -1.47 -4.98
C GLN A 143 17.58 -1.85 -5.16
N GLY A 144 17.09 -1.79 -6.40
CA GLY A 144 15.69 -2.11 -6.70
C GLY A 144 14.69 -0.99 -6.41
N PHE A 145 15.16 0.25 -6.23
CA PHE A 145 14.30 1.41 -6.10
C PHE A 145 14.66 2.54 -7.07
N LYS A 146 13.65 3.32 -7.46
CA LYS A 146 13.83 4.65 -8.06
C LYS A 146 13.01 5.67 -7.31
N LEU A 147 13.63 6.81 -7.01
CA LEU A 147 13.08 7.84 -6.13
C LEU A 147 12.76 9.12 -6.92
N TYR A 148 11.66 9.76 -6.55
CA TYR A 148 11.10 10.95 -7.21
C TYR A 148 10.47 11.87 -6.15
N SER A 149 10.40 13.17 -6.42
CA SER A 149 9.65 14.10 -5.57
C SER A 149 9.08 15.27 -6.38
N ASN A 150 7.95 15.86 -5.97
CA ASN A 150 7.54 17.15 -6.58
C ASN A 150 8.33 18.37 -6.06
N SER A 151 9.39 18.13 -5.27
CA SER A 151 10.41 19.12 -4.96
C SER A 151 11.64 18.99 -5.84
N ASP A 152 11.68 18.03 -6.78
CA ASP A 152 12.75 17.86 -7.75
C ASP A 152 13.02 19.22 -8.35
N GLY A 153 14.18 19.77 -7.97
CA GLY A 153 14.40 21.20 -7.76
C GLY A 153 13.48 22.06 -8.60
N SER A 154 12.48 22.68 -7.96
CA SER A 154 11.64 23.70 -8.58
C SER A 154 12.57 24.79 -9.10
N SER A 155 13.03 24.59 -10.33
CA SER A 155 13.31 25.66 -11.25
C SER A 155 11.92 26.20 -11.51
N SER A 156 11.47 27.09 -10.62
CA SER A 156 10.44 28.04 -10.96
C SER A 156 10.82 28.54 -12.34
N SER A 157 10.06 28.18 -13.36
CA SER A 157 10.13 28.80 -14.67
C SER A 157 9.59 30.22 -14.53
N GLY A 158 10.28 31.03 -13.72
CA GLY A 158 10.33 32.46 -13.89
C GLY A 158 11.24 32.67 -15.08
N THR A 159 10.64 33.02 -16.20
CA THR A 159 11.34 33.60 -17.34
C THR A 159 12.26 34.72 -16.86
N ILE A 160 13.56 34.44 -16.74
CA ILE A 160 14.59 35.48 -16.63
C ILE A 160 15.74 35.08 -17.54
N GLY A 161 15.84 35.84 -18.63
CA GLY A 161 17.05 36.21 -19.35
C GLY A 161 18.12 35.16 -19.57
N THR A 162 18.26 34.73 -20.83
CA THR A 162 19.49 34.19 -21.38
C THR A 162 20.71 35.04 -20.98
N THR A 163 21.62 34.48 -20.19
CA THR A 163 23.05 34.82 -20.29
C THR A 163 23.85 33.60 -19.83
N GLY A 164 24.63 33.03 -20.75
CA GLY A 164 25.39 31.81 -20.50
C GLY A 164 26.58 32.03 -19.56
N ASN A 165 27.03 30.96 -18.92
CA ASN A 165 28.44 30.63 -18.84
C ASN A 165 28.68 29.16 -18.46
N ASN A 166 29.72 28.59 -19.06
CA ASN A 166 30.23 27.23 -18.86
C ASN A 166 30.80 27.01 -17.45
N GLY A 167 30.77 25.74 -17.00
CA GLY A 167 31.87 25.18 -16.20
C GLY A 167 31.46 24.27 -15.04
N GLY A 168 31.95 23.03 -15.07
CA GLY A 168 32.28 22.29 -13.85
C GLY A 168 31.52 21.00 -13.59
N GLY A 169 31.75 19.96 -14.41
CA GLY A 169 31.46 18.59 -13.99
C GLY A 169 32.38 18.20 -12.82
N SER A 170 31.80 17.97 -11.64
CA SER A 170 32.52 17.45 -10.48
C SER A 170 32.06 16.02 -10.24
N GLY A 171 32.89 15.05 -10.66
CA GLY A 171 32.70 13.65 -10.34
C GLY A 171 32.77 13.44 -8.83
N LEU A 172 31.75 12.79 -8.27
CA LEU A 172 31.72 12.37 -6.87
C LEU A 172 32.59 11.12 -6.72
N GLY A 173 33.64 11.25 -5.90
CA GLY A 173 34.57 10.18 -5.58
C GLY A 173 33.91 9.00 -4.86
N THR A 174 34.43 7.82 -5.17
CA THR A 174 34.03 6.45 -4.78
C THR A 174 34.10 6.15 -3.26
N GLY A 175 33.96 7.15 -2.38
CA GLY A 175 34.33 7.06 -0.96
C GLY A 175 33.20 6.93 0.06
N VAL A 176 31.91 6.91 -0.35
CA VAL A 176 30.75 6.91 0.59
C VAL A 176 29.82 5.72 0.32
N ILE A 177 30.38 4.52 0.14
CA ILE A 177 29.60 3.30 -0.22
C ILE A 177 29.60 2.24 0.91
N VAL A 178 30.38 2.41 1.98
CA VAL A 178 30.52 1.37 3.01
C VAL A 178 29.81 1.78 4.30
N GLY A 179 28.50 1.52 4.37
CA GLY A 179 27.71 1.72 5.60
C GLY A 179 26.20 1.55 5.44
N ILE A 180 25.69 1.44 4.21
CA ILE A 180 24.25 1.51 3.89
C ILE A 180 23.61 0.11 3.63
N ILE A 181 24.42 -0.94 3.60
CA ILE A 181 24.02 -2.24 3.02
C ILE A 181 22.96 -2.96 3.86
N ALA A 182 23.07 -2.99 5.19
CA ALA A 182 22.14 -3.76 6.03
C ALA A 182 20.75 -3.10 6.16
N GLY A 183 20.69 -1.78 6.30
CA GLY A 183 19.42 -1.06 6.43
C GLY A 183 18.62 -1.04 5.13
N VAL A 184 19.29 -0.87 3.99
CA VAL A 184 18.61 -0.85 2.70
C VAL A 184 18.03 -2.21 2.35
N LEU A 185 18.76 -3.30 2.60
CA LEU A 185 18.24 -4.64 2.32
C LEU A 185 16.94 -4.94 3.11
N LEU A 186 16.83 -4.50 4.36
CA LEU A 186 15.60 -4.66 5.14
C LEU A 186 14.45 -3.81 4.55
N LEU A 187 14.72 -2.56 4.15
CA LEU A 187 13.71 -1.72 3.50
C LEU A 187 13.24 -2.30 2.16
N VAL A 188 14.16 -2.84 1.35
CA VAL A 188 13.85 -3.57 0.10
C VAL A 188 12.85 -4.68 0.38
N LEU A 189 13.16 -5.56 1.32
CA LEU A 189 12.34 -6.74 1.59
C LEU A 189 10.95 -6.36 2.14
N ILE A 190 10.87 -5.32 2.96
CA ILE A 190 9.60 -4.86 3.53
C ILE A 190 8.72 -4.27 2.42
N VAL A 191 9.22 -3.30 1.66
CA VAL A 191 8.41 -2.63 0.63
C VAL A 191 8.04 -3.60 -0.51
N ALA A 192 8.98 -4.44 -0.95
CA ALA A 192 8.71 -5.49 -1.92
C ALA A 192 7.71 -6.52 -1.38
N GLY A 193 7.83 -6.91 -0.11
CA GLY A 193 6.89 -7.81 0.56
C GLY A 193 5.47 -7.25 0.63
N ILE A 194 5.32 -5.95 0.93
CA ILE A 194 4.03 -5.25 0.96
C ILE A 194 3.37 -5.28 -0.42
N LEU A 195 4.11 -4.88 -1.46
CA LEU A 195 3.58 -4.85 -2.82
C LEU A 195 3.26 -6.26 -3.31
N TRP A 196 4.10 -7.25 -3.00
CA TRP A 196 3.82 -8.65 -3.30
C TRP A 196 2.56 -9.13 -2.58
N CYS A 197 2.36 -8.79 -1.31
CA CYS A 197 1.17 -9.17 -0.56
C CYS A 197 -0.09 -8.54 -1.14
N ARG A 198 -0.03 -7.28 -1.58
CA ARG A 198 -1.14 -6.63 -2.32
C ARG A 198 -1.43 -7.36 -3.63
N CYS A 199 -0.42 -7.54 -4.48
CA CYS A 199 -0.55 -8.28 -5.74
C CYS A 199 -1.10 -9.71 -5.54
N ARG A 200 -0.70 -10.38 -4.45
CA ARG A 200 -1.20 -11.73 -4.11
C ARG A 200 -2.64 -11.69 -3.60
N ARG A 201 -3.00 -10.70 -2.79
CA ARG A 201 -4.37 -10.53 -2.28
C ARG A 201 -5.35 -10.23 -3.42
N ASP A 202 -4.91 -9.49 -4.43
CA ASP A 202 -5.73 -9.24 -5.61
C ASP A 202 -5.90 -10.49 -6.49
N ARG A 203 -4.92 -11.41 -6.51
CA ARG A 203 -5.10 -12.75 -7.10
C ARG A 203 -6.08 -13.63 -6.33
N THR A 204 -6.06 -13.61 -5.00
CA THR A 204 -6.95 -14.46 -4.19
C THR A 204 -8.42 -14.02 -4.23
N LYS A 205 -8.70 -12.72 -4.45
CA LYS A 205 -10.08 -12.26 -4.72
C LYS A 205 -10.67 -12.90 -6.00
N GLN A 206 -9.83 -13.14 -7.02
CA GLN A 206 -10.26 -13.77 -8.27
C GLN A 206 -10.69 -15.23 -8.09
N GLU A 207 -10.06 -15.97 -7.16
CA GLU A 207 -10.44 -17.37 -6.87
C GLU A 207 -11.82 -17.46 -6.19
N GLN A 208 -12.23 -16.45 -5.41
CA GLN A 208 -13.55 -16.42 -4.75
C GLN A 208 -14.69 -16.00 -5.68
N GLU A 209 -14.44 -15.16 -6.69
CA GLU A 209 -15.45 -14.79 -7.70
C GLU A 209 -15.75 -15.94 -8.68
N GLN A 210 -14.78 -16.85 -8.89
CA GLN A 210 -14.97 -18.00 -9.78
C GLN A 210 -15.83 -19.12 -9.15
N GLU A 211 -15.82 -19.29 -7.82
CA GLU A 211 -16.69 -20.27 -7.15
C GLU A 211 -18.16 -19.83 -7.05
N GLN A 212 -18.46 -18.51 -7.00
CA GLN A 212 -19.86 -18.05 -6.92
C GLN A 212 -20.60 -18.14 -8.27
N GLN A 213 -19.89 -18.16 -9.40
CA GLN A 213 -20.53 -18.24 -10.72
C GLN A 213 -20.88 -19.68 -11.16
N TYR A 214 -20.46 -20.72 -10.42
CA TYR A 214 -20.83 -22.12 -10.69
C TYR A 214 -22.13 -22.58 -10.00
N VAL A 215 -22.66 -21.84 -9.03
CA VAL A 215 -23.77 -22.33 -8.17
C VAL A 215 -25.17 -21.94 -8.66
N GLN A 216 -25.32 -21.15 -9.72
CA GLN A 216 -26.66 -20.81 -10.25
C GLN A 216 -26.75 -21.04 -11.77
N THR A 217 -27.19 -22.23 -12.15
CA THR A 217 -27.92 -22.47 -13.40
C THR A 217 -29.10 -23.39 -13.09
N PRO A 218 -30.36 -22.92 -13.20
CA PRO A 218 -31.51 -23.80 -13.14
C PRO A 218 -31.65 -24.50 -14.50
N GLY A 219 -31.22 -25.75 -14.55
CA GLY A 219 -31.47 -26.62 -15.70
C GLY A 219 -32.95 -27.03 -15.72
N ALA A 220 -33.71 -26.43 -16.63
CA ALA A 220 -35.00 -26.92 -17.07
C ALA A 220 -34.81 -28.03 -18.11
N LEU A 221 -35.38 -29.21 -17.87
CA LEU A 221 -36.03 -30.04 -18.89
C LEU A 221 -36.99 -31.03 -18.22
N GLU A 222 -38.11 -31.25 -18.88
CA GLU A 222 -39.38 -31.83 -18.39
C GLU A 222 -39.43 -33.37 -18.44
N ASP A 223 -40.08 -33.99 -17.42
CA ASP A 223 -40.97 -35.19 -17.26
C ASP A 223 -41.05 -36.35 -18.30
N PRO A 224 -41.75 -37.52 -18.05
CA PRO A 224 -42.41 -38.08 -16.84
C PRO A 224 -42.23 -39.63 -16.60
N VAL A 225 -42.86 -40.15 -15.52
CA VAL A 225 -43.51 -41.49 -15.33
C VAL A 225 -43.08 -42.33 -14.09
N ALA A 226 -44.07 -42.45 -13.19
CA ALA A 226 -44.40 -43.37 -12.08
C ALA A 226 -43.63 -44.69 -11.83
N ALA A 227 -43.40 -45.01 -10.53
CA ALA A 227 -43.98 -46.19 -9.83
C ALA A 227 -43.63 -46.25 -8.30
N SER A 228 -44.68 -46.39 -7.48
CA SER A 228 -44.87 -47.09 -6.17
C SER A 228 -43.76 -47.14 -5.10
N GLU A 229 -43.98 -46.53 -3.93
CA GLU A 229 -44.48 -47.11 -2.64
C GLU A 229 -43.37 -47.67 -1.72
N ASP A 230 -43.13 -47.03 -0.57
CA ASP A 230 -43.33 -47.66 0.76
C ASP A 230 -42.94 -46.74 1.95
N PHE A 231 -43.96 -46.46 2.78
CA PHE A 231 -43.99 -46.49 4.25
C PHE A 231 -42.82 -45.91 5.09
N TYR A 232 -43.05 -44.79 5.81
CA TYR A 232 -43.56 -44.75 7.21
C TYR A 232 -43.71 -43.30 7.75
N GLN A 233 -44.70 -43.09 8.62
CA GLN A 233 -45.15 -41.81 9.20
C GLN A 233 -44.30 -41.29 10.40
N VAL A 234 -44.04 -39.97 10.41
CA VAL A 234 -44.26 -38.87 11.43
C VAL A 234 -44.49 -39.31 12.91
N PRO A 235 -44.00 -38.64 14.01
CA PRO A 235 -44.13 -37.17 14.26
C PRO A 235 -43.17 -36.36 15.22
N ILE A 236 -43.01 -35.07 14.89
CA ILE A 236 -43.30 -33.80 15.65
C ILE A 236 -42.86 -33.58 17.15
N THR A 237 -41.78 -32.79 17.32
CA THR A 237 -41.57 -31.58 18.20
C THR A 237 -41.37 -31.73 19.75
N PRO A 238 -41.18 -30.63 20.54
CA PRO A 238 -39.92 -30.16 21.17
C PRO A 238 -39.88 -30.29 22.70
N GLN A 239 -38.72 -30.04 23.34
CA GLN A 239 -38.63 -29.86 24.80
C GLN A 239 -37.90 -28.55 25.18
N LYS A 240 -38.53 -27.83 26.11
CA LYS A 240 -38.11 -26.61 26.78
C LYS A 240 -38.15 -26.87 28.29
N THR A 241 -37.30 -26.18 29.05
CA THR A 241 -37.40 -25.92 30.52
C THR A 241 -36.76 -27.02 31.39
N GLY A 242 -35.97 -26.75 32.43
CA GLY A 242 -35.49 -25.50 33.03
C GLY A 242 -34.59 -25.77 34.25
N THR A 243 -34.03 -24.68 34.78
CA THR A 243 -33.69 -24.37 36.19
C THR A 243 -33.02 -25.44 37.08
N ALA A 244 -31.78 -25.18 37.54
CA ALA A 244 -31.46 -24.81 38.93
C ALA A 244 -29.96 -24.95 39.23
N SER A 245 -29.43 -23.94 39.94
CA SER A 245 -28.13 -23.91 40.62
C SER A 245 -27.94 -25.05 41.63
N THR A 246 -26.70 -25.55 41.78
CA THR A 246 -25.98 -25.64 43.07
C THR A 246 -24.48 -25.93 42.84
N THR A 247 -23.64 -24.99 43.30
CA THR A 247 -22.42 -25.12 44.11
C THR A 247 -21.63 -26.44 44.18
N LEU A 248 -20.31 -26.34 43.96
CA LEU A 248 -19.15 -26.77 44.80
C LEU A 248 -17.92 -26.86 43.86
N ARG A 249 -16.93 -25.96 43.95
CA ARG A 249 -15.74 -25.93 44.83
C ARG A 249 -14.77 -27.10 44.57
N GLU A 250 -13.48 -26.75 44.58
CA GLU A 250 -12.25 -27.53 44.32
C GLU A 250 -11.78 -27.34 42.87
N GLY A 251 -10.54 -27.01 42.57
CA GLY A 251 -9.30 -26.99 43.36
C GLY A 251 -8.14 -26.97 42.35
N CYS A 252 -7.04 -26.37 42.75
CA CYS A 252 -5.82 -26.13 41.98
C CYS A 252 -5.20 -27.35 41.31
N GLY A 253 -4.36 -27.06 40.30
CA GLY A 253 -3.32 -27.93 39.76
C GLY A 253 -2.63 -27.24 38.59
#